data_AF-A0A6N7IGA1-F1
#
_entry.id   AF-A0A6N7IGA1-F1
#
_cell.length_a   1.000
_cell.length_b   1.000
_cell.length_c   1.000
_cell.angle_alpha   90.00
_cell.angle_beta   90.00
_cell.angle_gamma   90.00
#
_symmetry.space_group_name_H-M   'P 1'
#
loop_
_entity.id
_entity.type
_entity.pdbx_description
1 polymer ?
#
loop_
_entity_poly.entity_id
_entity_poly.type
_entity_poly.pdbx_seq_one_letter_code
_entity_poly.pdbx_strand_id
1 'polypeptide(L)'
;MPERRSIRHRRRPIGYSFATASFLFALPLSAAALLVVVPAPALAVWYGSVLVTEFSLALTVLAVGGLLLAWFARLFGAWVLPVAAAGLCSLALLLSLVPPAWALSSAGRAEAPLSWSEYFAGLSITADRDPRTVRYARVRGQSLRLDVWRPEVPASGPRPAIIMVHGGSWTDGQRSRLPRWDAWLAEQGYVVFDIDYRLAPPPSWRNAPGDVKCAVGWVKRNAGRYGVDPSRVSLMGSSAGDIWRC
;
A
#
# COMPACT_ATOMS: atom_id res chain seq x y z
N MET A 1 67.15 -36.74 3.36
CA MET A 1 66.01 -35.97 3.88
C MET A 1 65.11 -35.61 2.71
N PRO A 2 63.88 -36.16 2.57
CA PRO A 2 62.98 -35.75 1.51
C PRO A 2 62.16 -34.53 1.95
N GLU A 3 62.13 -33.54 1.07
CA GLU A 3 61.46 -32.26 1.19
C GLU A 3 59.92 -32.46 1.15
N ARG A 4 59.23 -32.30 2.29
CA ARG A 4 57.76 -32.26 2.35
C ARG A 4 57.29 -30.93 1.75
N ARG A 5 57.04 -30.90 0.43
CA ARG A 5 56.28 -29.80 -0.20
C ARG A 5 54.87 -29.79 0.37
N SER A 6 54.56 -28.75 1.15
CA SER A 6 53.24 -28.53 1.70
C SER A 6 52.23 -28.32 0.57
N ILE A 7 51.23 -29.21 0.48
CA ILE A 7 50.05 -29.01 -0.36
C ILE A 7 49.22 -27.90 0.30
N ARG A 8 49.51 -26.63 -0.04
CA ARG A 8 48.64 -25.51 0.33
C ARG A 8 47.35 -25.64 -0.48
N HIS A 9 46.32 -26.16 0.18
CA HIS A 9 44.97 -26.29 -0.35
C HIS A 9 44.49 -25.02 -1.06
N ARG A 10 44.15 -25.16 -2.34
CA ARG A 10 43.40 -24.23 -3.21
C ARG A 10 41.96 -23.95 -2.73
N ARG A 11 41.72 -23.75 -1.42
CA ARG A 11 40.39 -23.46 -0.86
C ARG A 11 39.99 -21.97 -0.91
N ARG A 12 40.93 -21.09 -1.25
CA ARG A 12 40.71 -19.63 -1.27
C ARG A 12 39.68 -19.11 -2.31
N PRO A 13 39.61 -19.59 -3.57
CA PRO A 13 38.77 -18.92 -4.57
C PRO A 13 37.26 -19.04 -4.29
N ILE A 14 36.83 -20.15 -3.68
CA ILE A 14 35.42 -20.43 -3.40
C ILE A 14 34.86 -19.46 -2.35
N GLY A 15 35.60 -19.21 -1.28
CA GLY A 15 35.18 -18.29 -0.21
C GLY A 15 35.01 -16.84 -0.69
N TYR A 16 35.87 -16.38 -1.61
CA TYR A 16 35.74 -15.04 -2.20
C TYR A 16 34.54 -14.92 -3.13
N SER A 17 34.21 -15.94 -3.92
CA SER A 17 33.02 -15.93 -4.78
C SER A 17 31.72 -15.81 -3.96
N PHE A 18 31.60 -16.59 -2.87
CA PHE A 18 30.44 -16.50 -1.96
C PHE A 18 30.39 -15.16 -1.21
N ALA A 19 31.54 -14.64 -0.78
CA ALA A 19 31.61 -13.35 -0.10
C ALA A 19 31.21 -12.19 -1.02
N THR A 20 31.63 -12.20 -2.28
CA THR A 20 31.23 -11.21 -3.28
C THR A 20 29.75 -11.31 -3.61
N ALA A 21 29.22 -12.53 -3.80
CA ALA A 21 27.79 -12.74 -4.03
C ALA A 21 26.93 -12.23 -2.86
N SER A 22 27.35 -12.52 -1.62
CA SER A 22 26.67 -12.04 -0.41
C SER A 22 26.66 -10.51 -0.31
N PHE A 23 27.79 -9.85 -0.63
CA PHE A 23 27.87 -8.39 -0.62
C PHE A 23 27.01 -7.74 -1.72
N LEU A 24 27.06 -8.27 -2.95
CA LEU A 24 26.26 -7.78 -4.07
C LEU A 24 24.75 -7.97 -3.85
N PHE A 25 24.36 -8.96 -3.04
CA PHE A 25 22.99 -9.15 -2.59
C PHE A 25 22.60 -8.16 -1.48
N ALA A 26 23.46 -7.98 -0.48
CA ALA A 26 23.18 -7.16 0.70
C ALA A 26 23.05 -5.66 0.38
N LEU A 27 23.87 -5.15 -0.55
CA LEU A 27 23.89 -3.73 -0.90
C LEU A 27 22.54 -3.19 -1.42
N PRO A 28 21.96 -3.71 -2.53
CA PRO A 28 20.68 -3.23 -3.05
C PRO A 28 19.53 -3.46 -2.06
N LEU A 29 19.57 -4.55 -1.28
CA LEU A 29 18.58 -4.84 -0.24
C LEU A 29 18.60 -3.76 0.86
N SER A 30 19.78 -3.39 1.36
CA SER A 30 19.92 -2.34 2.37
C SER A 30 19.54 -0.95 1.84
N ALA A 31 19.87 -0.66 0.57
CA ALA A 31 19.44 0.56 -0.09
C ALA A 31 17.91 0.64 -0.23
N ALA A 32 17.25 -0.49 -0.58
CA ALA A 32 15.80 -0.57 -0.61
C ALA A 32 15.21 -0.37 0.80
N ALA A 33 15.75 -1.03 1.82
CA ALA A 33 15.27 -0.92 3.20
C ALA A 33 15.39 0.51 3.78
N LEU A 34 16.36 1.30 3.34
CA LEU A 34 16.46 2.72 3.70
C LEU A 34 15.25 3.54 3.25
N LEU A 35 14.56 3.14 2.16
CA LEU A 35 13.34 3.82 1.71
C LEU A 35 12.17 3.71 2.70
N VAL A 36 12.25 2.84 3.71
CA VAL A 36 11.28 2.78 4.81
C VAL A 36 11.32 4.04 5.68
N VAL A 37 12.50 4.64 5.86
CA VAL A 37 12.71 5.73 6.83
C VAL A 37 13.22 7.02 6.19
N VAL A 38 13.79 6.95 4.98
CA VAL A 38 14.33 8.11 4.28
C VAL A 38 13.21 8.76 3.44
N PRO A 39 12.99 10.09 3.59
CA PRO A 39 12.05 10.80 2.74
C PRO A 39 12.40 10.67 1.25
N ALA A 40 11.40 10.34 0.43
CA ALA A 40 11.60 10.22 -1.01
C ALA A 40 11.80 11.59 -1.66
N PRO A 41 12.95 11.86 -2.31
CA PRO A 41 13.22 13.18 -2.91
C PRO A 41 12.47 13.41 -4.23
N ALA A 42 11.90 12.35 -4.82
CA ALA A 42 11.20 12.39 -6.09
C ALA A 42 10.03 11.41 -6.09
N LEU A 43 9.00 11.70 -6.91
CA LEU A 43 7.78 10.89 -7.00
C LEU A 43 8.06 9.43 -7.40
N ALA A 44 9.02 9.19 -8.30
CA ALA A 44 9.41 7.83 -8.68
C ALA A 44 9.98 7.02 -7.49
N VAL A 45 10.78 7.68 -6.65
CA VAL A 45 11.34 7.07 -5.43
C VAL A 45 10.24 6.85 -4.39
N TRP A 46 9.24 7.73 -4.35
CA TRP A 46 8.08 7.58 -3.47
C TRP A 46 7.25 6.35 -3.80
N TYR A 47 7.01 6.06 -5.09
CA TYR A 47 6.37 4.78 -5.47
C TYR A 47 7.18 3.57 -5.01
N GLY A 48 8.51 3.64 -5.13
CA GLY A 48 9.41 2.61 -4.61
C GLY A 48 9.32 2.46 -3.08
N SER A 49 9.26 3.56 -2.33
CA SER A 49 9.13 3.52 -0.87
C SER A 49 7.80 2.93 -0.42
N VAL A 50 6.70 3.20 -1.14
CA VAL A 50 5.40 2.55 -0.89
C VAL A 50 5.54 1.05 -1.05
N LEU A 51 6.04 0.56 -2.20
CA LEU A 51 6.21 -0.87 -2.45
C LEU A 51 7.11 -1.55 -1.41
N VAL A 52 8.22 -0.91 -1.05
CA VAL A 52 9.14 -1.42 -0.02
C VAL A 52 8.43 -1.53 1.34
N THR A 53 7.61 -0.56 1.69
CA THR A 53 6.89 -0.54 2.97
C THR A 53 5.82 -1.62 3.01
N GLU A 54 5.01 -1.73 1.95
CA GLU A 54 3.96 -2.75 1.80
C GLU A 54 4.55 -4.18 1.84
N PHE A 55 5.63 -4.42 1.09
CA PHE A 55 6.27 -5.73 0.97
C PHE A 55 7.50 -5.90 1.86
N SER A 56 7.55 -5.16 2.97
CA SER A 56 8.70 -5.15 3.89
C SER A 56 9.01 -6.51 4.54
N LEU A 57 8.03 -7.43 4.65
CA LEU A 57 8.31 -8.79 5.10
C LEU A 57 9.09 -9.61 4.07
N ALA A 58 8.89 -9.38 2.76
CA ALA A 58 9.72 -10.00 1.75
C ALA A 58 11.19 -9.56 1.90
N LEU A 59 11.42 -8.27 2.18
CA LEU A 59 12.75 -7.74 2.48
C LEU A 59 13.34 -8.36 3.76
N THR A 60 12.51 -8.60 4.77
CA THR A 60 12.89 -9.28 6.02
C THR A 60 13.40 -10.70 5.74
N VAL A 61 12.66 -11.48 4.94
CA VAL A 61 13.06 -12.84 4.54
C VAL A 61 14.36 -12.82 3.74
N LEU A 62 14.49 -11.89 2.78
CA LEU A 62 15.70 -11.70 2.01
C LEU A 62 16.90 -11.33 2.89
N ALA A 63 16.70 -10.46 3.90
CA ALA A 63 17.75 -10.05 4.83
C ALA A 63 18.26 -11.22 5.66
N VAL A 64 17.37 -12.08 6.16
CA VAL A 64 17.74 -13.33 6.84
C VAL A 64 18.54 -14.25 5.91
N GLY A 65 18.11 -14.41 4.65
CA GLY A 65 18.87 -15.18 3.65
C GLY A 65 20.28 -14.60 3.42
N GLY A 66 20.41 -13.28 3.36
CA GLY A 66 21.69 -12.60 3.24
C GLY A 66 22.61 -12.81 4.45
N LEU A 67 22.05 -12.80 5.67
CA LEU A 67 22.79 -13.13 6.91
C LEU A 67 23.30 -14.57 6.90
N LEU A 68 22.48 -15.52 6.45
CA LEU A 68 22.88 -16.93 6.33
C LEU A 68 23.99 -17.12 5.30
N LEU A 69 23.91 -16.43 4.15
CA LEU A 69 24.96 -16.42 3.13
C LEU A 69 26.26 -15.82 3.64
N ALA A 70 26.19 -14.71 4.37
CA ALA A 70 27.35 -14.08 4.99
C ALA A 70 27.99 -15.01 6.03
N TRP A 71 27.18 -15.63 6.89
CA TRP A 71 27.65 -16.63 7.85
C TRP A 71 28.32 -17.83 7.17
N PHE A 72 27.72 -18.37 6.11
CA PHE A 72 28.28 -19.47 5.34
C PHE A 72 29.61 -19.10 4.68
N ALA A 73 29.73 -17.89 4.09
CA ALA A 73 30.97 -17.41 3.49
C ALA A 73 32.13 -17.31 4.51
N ARG A 74 31.83 -17.05 5.79
CA ARG A 74 32.83 -17.05 6.86
C ARG A 74 33.41 -18.43 7.13
N LEU A 75 32.65 -19.51 6.92
CA LEU A 75 33.12 -20.88 7.09
C LEU A 75 34.27 -21.23 6.10
N PHE A 76 34.41 -20.47 5.01
CA PHE A 76 35.49 -20.63 4.01
C PHE A 76 36.65 -19.64 4.19
N GLY A 77 36.71 -18.94 5.33
CA GLY A 77 37.86 -18.09 5.69
C GLY A 77 37.84 -16.68 5.08
N ALA A 78 36.72 -16.23 4.52
CA ALA A 78 36.52 -14.82 4.14
C ALA A 78 36.05 -14.00 5.36
N TRP A 79 36.66 -12.84 5.59
CA TRP A 79 36.38 -12.04 6.80
C TRP A 79 35.78 -10.67 6.48
N VAL A 80 36.39 -9.91 5.56
CA VAL A 80 36.00 -8.50 5.33
C VAL A 80 34.61 -8.40 4.69
N LEU A 81 34.44 -8.96 3.49
CA LEU A 81 33.20 -8.86 2.72
C LEU A 81 31.99 -9.50 3.43
N PRO A 82 32.08 -10.70 4.06
CA PRO A 82 30.95 -11.27 4.77
C PRO A 82 30.56 -10.49 6.02
N VAL A 83 31.52 -9.87 6.73
CA VAL A 83 31.19 -8.99 7.87
C VAL A 83 30.45 -7.74 7.39
N ALA A 84 30.92 -7.11 6.31
CA ALA A 84 30.24 -5.96 5.72
C ALA A 84 28.83 -6.33 5.24
N ALA A 85 28.69 -7.46 4.55
CA ALA A 85 27.39 -7.97 4.10
C ALA A 85 26.45 -8.28 5.28
N ALA A 86 26.96 -8.90 6.35
CA ALA A 86 26.17 -9.16 7.55
C ALA A 86 25.70 -7.86 8.22
N GLY A 87 26.55 -6.82 8.27
CA GLY A 87 26.16 -5.49 8.75
C GLY A 87 25.04 -4.87 7.92
N LEU A 88 25.17 -4.89 6.58
CA LEU A 88 24.14 -4.38 5.66
C LEU A 88 22.83 -5.15 5.77
N CYS A 89 22.87 -6.48 5.84
CA CYS A 89 21.69 -7.31 6.02
C CYS A 89 21.05 -7.12 7.41
N SER A 90 21.84 -6.89 8.45
CA SER A 90 21.31 -6.58 9.80
C SER A 90 20.59 -5.24 9.80
N LEU A 91 21.15 -4.22 9.13
CA LEU A 91 20.47 -2.94 8.94
C LEU A 91 19.18 -3.11 8.15
N ALA A 92 19.22 -3.83 7.03
CA ALA A 92 18.03 -4.09 6.22
C ALA A 92 16.94 -4.79 7.04
N LEU A 93 17.30 -5.81 7.82
CA LEU A 93 16.41 -6.55 8.71
C LEU A 93 15.75 -5.63 9.75
N LEU A 94 16.55 -4.78 10.42
CA LEU A 94 16.02 -3.85 11.43
C LEU A 94 15.02 -2.87 10.83
N LEU A 95 15.34 -2.30 9.66
CA LEU A 95 14.47 -1.34 8.99
C LEU A 95 13.20 -2.00 8.42
N SER A 96 13.33 -3.19 7.82
CA SER A 96 12.21 -3.90 7.21
C SER A 96 11.23 -4.48 8.23
N LEU A 97 11.62 -4.64 9.49
CA LEU A 97 10.73 -5.06 10.58
C LEU A 97 9.88 -3.91 11.15
N VAL A 98 10.20 -2.66 10.85
CA VAL A 98 9.44 -1.49 11.36
C VAL A 98 7.98 -1.51 10.88
N PRO A 99 7.67 -1.64 9.57
CA PRO A 99 6.27 -1.63 9.13
C PRO A 99 5.44 -2.81 9.67
N PRO A 100 5.92 -4.06 9.66
CA PRO A 100 5.17 -5.20 10.23
C PRO A 100 4.96 -5.07 11.74
N ALA A 101 5.96 -4.59 12.49
CA ALA A 101 5.80 -4.35 13.93
C ALA A 101 4.74 -3.27 14.20
N TRP A 102 4.73 -2.20 13.40
CA TRP A 102 3.71 -1.16 13.50
C TRP A 102 2.32 -1.68 13.11
N ALA A 103 2.23 -2.49 12.05
CA ALA A 103 0.98 -3.12 11.61
C ALA A 103 0.40 -4.06 12.67
N LEU A 104 1.23 -4.93 13.26
CA LEU A 104 0.85 -5.84 14.36
C LEU A 104 0.35 -5.06 15.59
N SER A 105 1.07 -4.00 15.97
CA SER A 105 0.69 -3.13 17.08
C SER A 105 -0.64 -2.42 16.81
N SER A 106 -0.83 -1.91 15.60
CA SER A 106 -2.05 -1.21 15.19
C SER A 106 -3.24 -2.16 15.11
N ALA A 107 -3.07 -3.35 14.55
CA ALA A 107 -4.09 -4.39 14.51
C ALA A 107 -4.50 -4.86 15.90
N GLY A 108 -3.54 -5.06 16.81
CA GLY A 108 -3.83 -5.42 18.20
C GLY A 108 -4.65 -4.35 18.95
N ARG A 109 -4.38 -3.07 18.71
CA ARG A 109 -5.18 -1.97 19.29
C ARG A 109 -6.58 -1.84 18.69
N ALA A 110 -6.73 -2.20 17.42
CA ALA A 110 -7.99 -2.12 16.69
C ALA A 110 -8.80 -3.42 16.72
N GLU A 111 -8.28 -4.47 17.39
CA GLU A 111 -8.82 -5.84 17.34
C GLU A 111 -9.06 -6.34 15.90
N ALA A 112 -8.24 -5.86 14.96
CA ALA A 112 -8.39 -6.14 13.54
C ALA A 112 -7.76 -7.51 13.22
N PRO A 113 -8.49 -8.40 12.51
CA PRO A 113 -7.93 -9.68 12.09
C PRO A 113 -6.81 -9.45 11.07
N LEU A 114 -5.71 -10.20 11.23
CA LEU A 114 -4.60 -10.22 10.27
C LEU A 114 -4.63 -11.51 9.47
N SER A 115 -4.49 -11.40 8.16
CA SER A 115 -4.51 -12.52 7.23
C SER A 115 -3.19 -12.63 6.48
N TRP A 116 -2.43 -13.68 6.77
CA TRP A 116 -1.18 -13.97 6.06
C TRP A 116 -1.41 -14.28 4.58
N SER A 117 -2.51 -14.97 4.25
CA SER A 117 -2.85 -15.28 2.87
C SER A 117 -3.17 -14.02 2.06
N GLU A 118 -3.87 -13.05 2.65
CA GLU A 118 -4.14 -11.76 1.99
C GLU A 118 -2.87 -10.95 1.80
N TYR A 119 -1.97 -10.93 2.80
CA TYR A 119 -0.68 -10.26 2.68
C TYR A 119 0.14 -10.77 1.48
N PHE A 120 0.20 -12.09 1.31
CA PHE A 120 0.95 -12.69 0.19
C PHE A 120 0.17 -12.76 -1.13
N ALA A 121 -1.13 -12.48 -1.14
CA ALA A 121 -1.94 -12.38 -2.36
C ALA A 121 -1.60 -11.12 -3.19
N GLY A 122 -0.85 -10.17 -2.62
CA GLY A 122 -0.40 -8.96 -3.30
C GLY A 122 -1.36 -7.78 -3.13
N LEU A 123 -1.19 -6.77 -3.98
CA LEU A 123 -2.02 -5.56 -3.93
C LEU A 123 -3.46 -5.86 -4.36
N SER A 124 -4.38 -5.86 -3.39
CA SER A 124 -5.81 -6.01 -3.66
C SER A 124 -6.41 -4.67 -4.12
N ILE A 125 -6.33 -4.41 -5.42
CA ILE A 125 -6.83 -3.17 -6.04
C ILE A 125 -8.18 -3.35 -6.74
N THR A 126 -8.56 -4.58 -7.10
CA THR A 126 -9.81 -4.91 -7.78
C THR A 126 -10.86 -5.41 -6.79
N ALA A 127 -12.12 -5.04 -7.02
CA ALA A 127 -13.24 -5.68 -6.33
C ALA A 127 -13.62 -7.00 -7.02
N ASP A 128 -14.26 -7.89 -6.26
CA ASP A 128 -14.87 -9.14 -6.71
C ASP A 128 -16.24 -8.94 -7.39
N ARG A 129 -16.80 -7.73 -7.28
CA ARG A 129 -18.09 -7.36 -7.84
C ARG A 129 -18.09 -5.93 -8.35
N ASP A 130 -19.04 -5.64 -9.24
CA ASP A 130 -19.20 -4.32 -9.83
C ASP A 130 -20.17 -3.44 -9.04
N PRO A 131 -19.93 -2.11 -8.98
CA PRO A 131 -20.87 -1.18 -8.40
C PRO A 131 -22.05 -0.91 -9.33
N ARG A 132 -23.10 -0.31 -8.76
CA ARG A 132 -24.16 0.30 -9.57
C ARG A 132 -23.85 1.76 -9.84
N THR A 133 -23.56 2.11 -11.09
CA THR A 133 -23.40 3.50 -11.50
C THR A 133 -24.73 4.23 -11.63
N VAL A 134 -24.82 5.44 -11.05
CA VAL A 134 -25.97 6.33 -11.15
C VAL A 134 -25.52 7.76 -11.42
N ARG A 135 -26.22 8.48 -12.30
CA ARG A 135 -26.00 9.92 -12.49
C ARG A 135 -26.63 10.70 -11.34
N TYR A 136 -25.86 11.54 -10.67
CA TYR A 136 -26.36 12.37 -9.57
C TYR A 136 -26.59 13.83 -9.97
N ALA A 137 -25.86 14.33 -10.97
CA ALA A 137 -26.01 15.70 -11.45
C ALA A 137 -25.66 15.85 -12.94
N ARG A 138 -26.15 16.94 -13.54
CA ARG A 138 -25.66 17.46 -14.82
C ARG A 138 -25.31 18.92 -14.63
N VAL A 139 -24.03 19.28 -14.79
CA VAL A 139 -23.52 20.64 -14.56
C VAL A 139 -22.82 21.11 -15.82
N ARG A 140 -23.30 22.21 -16.42
CA ARG A 140 -22.74 22.79 -17.66
C ARG A 140 -22.58 21.73 -18.77
N GLY A 141 -23.61 20.90 -18.97
CA GLY A 141 -23.61 19.84 -19.97
C GLY A 141 -22.89 18.55 -19.56
N GLN A 142 -22.00 18.59 -18.56
CA GLN A 142 -21.24 17.43 -18.08
C GLN A 142 -22.09 16.57 -17.12
N SER A 143 -22.08 15.26 -17.32
CA SER A 143 -22.79 14.30 -16.48
C SER A 143 -21.89 13.82 -15.35
N LEU A 144 -22.26 14.12 -14.10
CA LEU A 144 -21.56 13.62 -12.92
C LEU A 144 -22.26 12.37 -12.40
N ARG A 145 -21.48 11.31 -12.20
CA ARG A 145 -21.96 10.00 -11.80
C ARG A 145 -21.33 9.60 -10.48
N LEU A 146 -21.95 8.62 -9.85
CA LEU A 146 -21.44 7.96 -8.68
C LEU A 146 -21.66 6.46 -8.78
N ASP A 147 -20.78 5.71 -8.16
CA ASP A 147 -20.84 4.26 -8.05
C ASP A 147 -21.34 3.90 -6.66
N VAL A 148 -22.40 3.11 -6.62
CA VAL A 148 -23.04 2.69 -5.37
C VAL A 148 -22.60 1.28 -5.03
N TRP A 149 -21.91 1.15 -3.91
CA TRP A 149 -21.56 -0.12 -3.30
C TRP A 149 -22.46 -0.36 -2.09
N ARG A 150 -23.17 -1.50 -2.08
CA ARG A 150 -24.11 -1.87 -1.02
C ARG A 150 -23.60 -3.10 -0.29
N PRO A 151 -23.75 -3.18 1.05
CA PRO A 151 -23.49 -4.44 1.74
C PRO A 151 -24.51 -5.49 1.29
N GLU A 152 -24.06 -6.73 1.14
CA GLU A 152 -24.88 -7.84 0.62
C GLU A 152 -25.75 -8.49 1.70
N VAL A 153 -25.32 -8.40 2.95
CA VAL A 153 -26.06 -8.89 4.11
C VAL A 153 -27.33 -8.06 4.30
N PRO A 154 -28.48 -8.65 4.69
CA PRO A 154 -29.65 -7.88 5.09
C PRO A 154 -29.36 -6.92 6.25
N ALA A 155 -30.06 -5.79 6.30
CA ALA A 155 -29.96 -4.83 7.39
C ALA A 155 -31.21 -4.93 8.28
N SER A 156 -31.03 -4.79 9.59
CA SER A 156 -32.13 -4.60 10.55
C SER A 156 -32.68 -3.16 10.57
N GLY A 157 -32.02 -2.23 9.87
CA GLY A 157 -32.42 -0.83 9.79
C GLY A 157 -31.55 0.00 8.84
N PRO A 158 -31.74 1.33 8.80
CA PRO A 158 -30.95 2.24 7.97
C PRO A 158 -29.45 2.20 8.31
N ARG A 159 -28.61 2.23 7.27
CA ARG A 159 -27.15 2.11 7.35
C ARG A 159 -26.45 3.47 7.29
N PRO A 160 -25.26 3.61 7.89
CA PRO A 160 -24.40 4.76 7.60
C PRO A 160 -23.95 4.74 6.13
N ALA A 161 -23.64 5.92 5.60
CA ALA A 161 -23.08 6.08 4.27
C ALA A 161 -21.72 6.76 4.28
N ILE A 162 -20.87 6.34 3.35
CA ILE A 162 -19.58 6.96 3.07
C ILE A 162 -19.64 7.50 1.65
N ILE A 163 -19.29 8.77 1.48
CA ILE A 163 -19.09 9.38 0.16
C ILE A 163 -17.59 9.40 -0.09
N MET A 164 -17.14 8.62 -1.06
CA MET A 164 -15.74 8.53 -1.45
C MET A 164 -15.43 9.58 -2.52
N VAL A 165 -14.36 10.35 -2.33
CA VAL A 165 -13.89 11.38 -3.25
C VAL A 165 -12.50 11.01 -3.74
N HIS A 166 -12.39 10.66 -5.02
CA HIS A 166 -11.11 10.25 -5.59
C HIS A 166 -10.06 11.38 -5.57
N GLY A 167 -8.78 11.00 -5.54
CA GLY A 167 -7.65 11.92 -5.73
C GLY A 167 -7.31 12.16 -7.20
N GLY A 168 -6.18 12.84 -7.43
CA GLY A 168 -5.65 13.16 -8.77
C GLY A 168 -5.44 14.66 -9.03
N SER A 169 -5.05 15.42 -8.00
CA SER A 169 -4.68 16.84 -8.09
C SER A 169 -5.73 17.73 -8.77
N TRP A 170 -7.01 17.36 -8.68
CA TRP A 170 -8.14 18.02 -9.37
C TRP A 170 -8.02 18.09 -10.89
N THR A 171 -7.12 17.32 -11.48
CA THR A 171 -6.84 17.25 -12.93
C THR A 171 -7.07 15.87 -13.52
N ASP A 172 -7.04 14.83 -12.68
CA ASP A 172 -7.15 13.42 -13.04
C ASP A 172 -8.03 12.66 -12.03
N GLY A 173 -8.47 11.47 -12.43
CA GLY A 173 -9.21 10.53 -11.59
C GLY A 173 -10.66 10.33 -12.03
N GLN A 174 -11.27 9.33 -11.42
CA GLN A 174 -12.67 8.97 -11.60
C GLN A 174 -13.11 8.13 -10.41
N ARG A 175 -14.42 7.98 -10.24
CA ARG A 175 -15.00 6.98 -9.33
C ARG A 175 -14.47 5.56 -9.64
N SER A 176 -14.50 4.70 -8.62
CA SER A 176 -13.96 3.34 -8.63
C SER A 176 -12.47 3.29 -8.99
N ARG A 177 -11.67 4.26 -8.50
CA ARG A 177 -10.20 4.24 -8.64
C ARG A 177 -9.57 3.16 -7.76
N LEU A 178 -10.19 2.85 -6.62
CA LEU A 178 -9.78 1.80 -5.67
C LEU A 178 -11.01 0.95 -5.29
N PRO A 179 -11.62 0.21 -6.24
CA PRO A 179 -12.90 -0.45 -6.03
C PRO A 179 -12.86 -1.50 -4.91
N ARG A 180 -11.71 -2.13 -4.65
CA ARG A 180 -11.55 -3.03 -3.49
C ARG A 180 -11.85 -2.32 -2.17
N TRP A 181 -11.40 -1.07 -2.02
CA TRP A 181 -11.61 -0.29 -0.81
C TRP A 181 -13.09 0.03 -0.59
N ASP A 182 -13.79 0.42 -1.66
CA ASP A 182 -15.23 0.66 -1.62
C ASP A 182 -16.01 -0.62 -1.30
N ALA A 183 -15.62 -1.74 -1.90
CA ALA A 183 -16.18 -3.05 -1.61
C ALA A 183 -15.95 -3.46 -0.15
N TRP A 184 -14.74 -3.27 0.38
CA TRP A 184 -14.41 -3.58 1.77
C TRP A 184 -15.23 -2.74 2.75
N LEU A 185 -15.36 -1.42 2.51
CA LEU A 185 -16.23 -0.56 3.32
C LEU A 185 -17.69 -1.03 3.25
N ALA A 186 -18.15 -1.50 2.09
CA ALA A 186 -19.46 -2.10 1.97
C ALA A 186 -19.57 -3.43 2.74
N GLU A 187 -18.55 -4.27 2.78
CA GLU A 187 -18.49 -5.48 3.62
C GLU A 187 -18.60 -5.13 5.11
N GLN A 188 -18.07 -3.98 5.54
CA GLN A 188 -18.22 -3.47 6.91
C GLN A 188 -19.60 -2.88 7.22
N GLY A 189 -20.56 -2.95 6.27
CA GLY A 189 -21.95 -2.54 6.50
C GLY A 189 -22.29 -1.10 6.12
N TYR A 190 -21.37 -0.37 5.48
CA TYR A 190 -21.62 0.98 4.97
C TYR A 190 -22.23 0.94 3.56
N VAL A 191 -23.06 1.92 3.22
CA VAL A 191 -23.38 2.18 1.81
C VAL A 191 -22.38 3.19 1.27
N VAL A 192 -21.54 2.77 0.32
CA VAL A 192 -20.50 3.64 -0.24
C VAL A 192 -20.99 4.26 -1.54
N PHE A 193 -20.78 5.55 -1.68
CA PHE A 193 -21.03 6.34 -2.88
C PHE A 193 -19.71 6.94 -3.35
N ASP A 194 -19.05 6.31 -4.31
CA ASP A 194 -17.84 6.88 -4.92
C ASP A 194 -18.23 7.82 -6.07
N ILE A 195 -17.82 9.08 -6.00
CA ILE A 195 -18.34 10.16 -6.83
C ILE A 195 -17.31 10.65 -7.85
N ASP A 196 -17.78 10.94 -9.06
CA ASP A 196 -17.05 11.82 -9.97
C ASP A 196 -17.27 13.28 -9.56
N TYR A 197 -16.26 14.12 -9.76
CA TYR A 197 -16.41 15.59 -9.77
C TYR A 197 -15.76 16.18 -11.02
N ARG A 198 -16.09 17.43 -11.38
CA ARG A 198 -15.56 18.02 -12.61
C ARG A 198 -14.05 18.25 -12.52
N LEU A 199 -13.33 17.60 -13.43
CA LEU A 199 -11.90 17.81 -13.72
C LEU A 199 -11.68 18.69 -14.97
N ALA A 200 -12.76 19.05 -15.65
CA ALA A 200 -12.74 19.62 -16.99
C ALA A 200 -12.00 20.97 -17.11
N PRO A 201 -11.48 21.28 -18.31
CA PRO A 201 -10.58 22.41 -18.52
C PRO A 201 -11.22 23.80 -18.36
N PRO A 202 -10.48 24.77 -17.78
CA PRO A 202 -9.22 24.54 -17.08
C PRO A 202 -9.49 23.76 -15.77
N PRO A 203 -8.78 22.64 -15.51
CA PRO A 203 -8.97 21.89 -14.29
C PRO A 203 -8.70 22.82 -13.11
N SER A 204 -9.66 22.90 -12.20
CA SER A 204 -9.55 23.81 -11.07
C SER A 204 -10.23 23.18 -9.88
N TRP A 205 -9.51 23.18 -8.76
CA TRP A 205 -10.05 22.78 -7.46
C TRP A 205 -11.36 23.51 -7.13
N ARG A 206 -11.61 24.70 -7.72
CA ARG A 206 -12.81 25.52 -7.49
C ARG A 206 -14.12 24.84 -7.89
N ASN A 207 -14.12 23.93 -8.87
CA ASN A 207 -15.35 23.25 -9.29
C ASN A 207 -15.72 22.08 -8.36
N ALA A 208 -14.73 21.38 -7.82
CA ALA A 208 -14.90 20.18 -7.01
C ALA A 208 -15.81 20.38 -5.77
N PRO A 209 -15.67 21.44 -4.93
CA PRO A 209 -16.47 21.54 -3.71
C PRO A 209 -17.97 21.69 -3.99
N GLY A 210 -18.35 22.37 -5.08
CA GLY A 210 -19.76 22.47 -5.49
C GLY A 210 -20.33 21.12 -5.91
N ASP A 211 -19.52 20.32 -6.62
CA ASP A 211 -19.92 19.00 -7.11
C ASP A 211 -20.00 17.98 -5.97
N VAL A 212 -19.07 18.02 -5.01
CA VAL A 212 -19.09 17.20 -3.78
C VAL A 212 -20.32 17.55 -2.94
N LYS A 213 -20.61 18.85 -2.71
CA LYS A 213 -21.83 19.27 -2.00
C LYS A 213 -23.10 18.81 -2.72
N CYS A 214 -23.11 18.84 -4.05
CA CYS A 214 -24.22 18.33 -4.85
C CYS A 214 -24.42 16.83 -4.65
N ALA A 215 -23.34 16.06 -4.62
CA ALA A 215 -23.37 14.62 -4.34
C ALA A 215 -23.88 14.33 -2.91
N VAL A 216 -23.40 15.04 -1.89
CA VAL A 216 -23.90 14.93 -0.50
C VAL A 216 -25.41 15.18 -0.45
N GLY A 217 -25.87 16.26 -1.07
CA GLY A 217 -27.30 16.57 -1.14
C GLY A 217 -28.10 15.49 -1.89
N TRP A 218 -27.54 14.93 -2.97
CA TRP A 218 -28.17 13.84 -3.70
C TRP A 218 -28.28 12.56 -2.85
N VAL A 219 -27.21 12.18 -2.14
CA VAL A 219 -27.20 11.01 -1.25
C VAL A 219 -28.26 11.18 -0.16
N LYS A 220 -28.29 12.33 0.53
CA LYS A 220 -29.29 12.60 1.58
C LYS A 220 -30.72 12.56 1.05
N ARG A 221 -31.00 13.12 -0.13
CA ARG A 221 -32.33 13.07 -0.75
C ARG A 221 -32.75 11.66 -1.19
N ASN A 222 -31.79 10.81 -1.55
CA ASN A 222 -32.05 9.43 -1.99
C ASN A 222 -31.87 8.40 -0.87
N ALA A 223 -31.62 8.83 0.38
CA ALA A 223 -31.20 7.94 1.46
C ALA A 223 -32.16 6.76 1.67
N GLY A 224 -33.48 7.00 1.67
CA GLY A 224 -34.49 5.95 1.79
C GLY A 224 -34.42 4.88 0.69
N ARG A 225 -34.14 5.26 -0.56
CA ARG A 225 -33.95 4.32 -1.70
C ARG A 225 -32.75 3.40 -1.49
N TYR A 226 -31.73 3.88 -0.79
CA TYR A 226 -30.49 3.16 -0.52
C TYR A 226 -30.45 2.52 0.87
N GLY A 227 -31.52 2.63 1.66
CA GLY A 227 -31.53 2.13 3.04
C GLY A 227 -30.49 2.83 3.92
N VAL A 228 -30.24 4.12 3.65
CA VAL A 228 -29.25 4.94 4.34
C VAL A 228 -29.92 5.83 5.38
N ASP A 229 -29.27 6.03 6.52
CA ASP A 229 -29.60 7.07 7.49
C ASP A 229 -28.98 8.41 7.04
N PRO A 230 -29.77 9.42 6.62
CA PRO A 230 -29.25 10.70 6.13
C PRO A 230 -28.54 11.53 7.21
N SER A 231 -28.67 11.18 8.50
CA SER A 231 -27.94 11.80 9.61
C SER A 231 -26.54 11.19 9.80
N ARG A 232 -26.28 10.01 9.21
CA ARG A 232 -25.02 9.27 9.34
C ARG A 232 -24.30 9.17 7.99
N VAL A 233 -23.93 10.33 7.45
CA VAL A 233 -23.20 10.44 6.18
C VAL A 233 -21.83 11.05 6.43
N SER A 234 -20.77 10.33 6.07
CA SER A 234 -19.38 10.78 6.19
C SER A 234 -18.74 10.94 4.82
N LEU A 235 -17.75 11.84 4.72
CA LEU A 235 -16.90 12.01 3.55
C LEU A 235 -15.54 11.37 3.82
N MET A 236 -15.00 10.70 2.82
CA MET A 236 -13.65 10.15 2.80
C MET A 236 -13.03 10.42 1.43
N GLY A 237 -11.72 10.56 1.34
CA GLY A 237 -11.07 10.73 0.05
C GLY A 237 -9.69 10.09 -0.03
N SER A 238 -8.99 10.41 -1.11
CA SER A 238 -7.56 10.14 -1.24
C SER A 238 -6.85 11.36 -1.80
N SER A 239 -5.75 11.79 -1.16
CA SER A 239 -4.90 12.89 -1.64
C SER A 239 -5.71 14.19 -1.84
N ALA A 240 -5.93 14.65 -3.08
CA ALA A 240 -6.75 15.81 -3.39
C ALA A 240 -8.23 15.67 -2.92
N GLY A 241 -8.73 14.45 -2.79
CA GLY A 241 -10.06 14.15 -2.26
C GLY A 241 -10.17 14.30 -0.74
N ASP A 242 -9.06 14.25 0.00
CA ASP A 242 -9.07 14.34 1.48
C ASP A 242 -9.20 15.77 2.01
N ILE A 243 -9.05 16.77 1.15
CA ILE A 243 -9.16 18.18 1.55
C ILE A 243 -10.59 18.55 1.99
N TRP A 244 -11.57 17.71 1.67
CA TRP A 244 -12.99 17.91 1.96
C TRP A 244 -13.40 17.30 3.31
N ARG A 245 -12.74 17.72 4.39
CA ARG A 245 -13.22 17.40 5.74
C ARG A 245 -14.40 18.33 6.09
N CYS A 246 -15.56 17.73 6.37
CA CYS A 246 -16.67 18.38 7.05
C CYS A 246 -16.53 18.21 8.56
#